data_AF-Q58NR2-F1
#
_entry.id   AF-Q58NR2-F1
#
_cell.length_a   1.000
_cell.length_b   1.000
_cell.length_c   1.000
_cell.angle_alpha   90.00
_cell.angle_beta   90.00
_cell.angle_gamma   90.00
#
_symmetry.space_group_name_H-M   'P 1'
#
loop_
_entity.id
_entity.type
_entity.pdbx_description
1 polymer ?
#
loop_
_entity_poly.entity_id
_entity_poly.type
_entity_poly.pdbx_seq_one_letter_code
_entity_poly.pdbx_strand_id
1 'polypeptide(L)'
;PAYFNDAQRQATKDAGTIAGLTVMRIINEPTAAAIAYGIDKKEGEKNILVFDLGGGTFDVSLLTIDSGVFEVVATNGDTHLGGEDFDQRVMDHFIKLYKKKKGKDISKD
;
A
#
# COMPACT_ATOMS: atom_id res chain seq x y z
N PRO A 1 4.92 -1.81 1.05
CA PRO A 1 3.87 -2.45 1.87
C PRO A 1 4.39 -3.04 3.19
N ALA A 2 3.64 -2.86 4.27
CA ALA A 2 3.98 -3.47 5.57
C ALA A 2 3.94 -4.99 5.48
N TYR A 3 2.99 -5.53 4.71
CA TYR A 3 2.76 -6.97 4.55
C TYR A 3 3.69 -7.67 3.55
N PHE A 4 4.74 -7.00 3.06
CA PHE A 4 5.76 -7.64 2.23
C PHE A 4 6.52 -8.74 2.99
N ASN A 5 6.64 -9.89 2.34
CA ASN A 5 7.47 -11.00 2.81
C ASN A 5 8.98 -10.71 2.59
N ASP A 6 9.83 -11.58 3.13
CA ASP A 6 11.29 -11.43 3.06
C ASP A 6 11.82 -11.36 1.63
N ALA A 7 11.26 -12.17 0.71
CA ALA A 7 11.68 -12.18 -0.68
C ALA A 7 11.34 -10.86 -1.40
N GLN A 8 10.13 -10.32 -1.17
CA GLN A 8 9.71 -9.04 -1.73
C GLN A 8 10.54 -7.87 -1.17
N ARG A 9 10.88 -7.90 0.12
CA ARG A 9 11.77 -6.91 0.75
C ARG A 9 13.17 -6.96 0.17
N GLN A 10 13.73 -8.15 -0.01
CA GLN A 10 15.06 -8.31 -0.60
C GLN A 10 15.07 -7.82 -2.06
N ALA A 11 14.09 -8.22 -2.87
CA ALA A 11 13.97 -7.75 -4.25
C ALA A 11 13.86 -6.22 -4.35
N THR A 12 13.14 -5.57 -3.42
CA THR A 12 13.04 -4.10 -3.35
C THR A 12 14.40 -3.46 -3.03
N LYS A 13 15.17 -4.04 -2.10
CA LYS A 13 16.52 -3.58 -1.76
C LYS A 13 17.49 -3.74 -2.95
N ASP A 14 17.39 -4.86 -3.67
CA ASP A 14 18.20 -5.14 -4.84
C ASP A 14 17.88 -4.14 -5.96
N ALA A 15 16.60 -3.81 -6.18
CA ALA A 15 16.19 -2.78 -7.13
C ALA A 15 16.83 -1.41 -6.81
N GLY A 16 16.89 -1.01 -5.54
CA GLY A 16 17.61 0.21 -5.13
C GLY A 16 19.11 0.15 -5.43
N THR A 17 19.73 -1.02 -5.22
CA THR A 17 21.16 -1.23 -5.52
C THR A 17 21.43 -1.18 -7.03
N ILE A 18 20.56 -1.78 -7.85
CA ILE A 18 20.62 -1.71 -9.32
C ILE A 18 20.51 -0.26 -9.82
N ALA A 19 19.68 0.55 -9.15
CA ALA A 19 19.58 1.99 -9.42
C ALA A 19 20.80 2.81 -8.94
N GLY A 20 21.83 2.17 -8.38
CA GLY A 20 23.05 2.82 -7.89
C GLY A 20 22.92 3.44 -6.49
N LEU A 21 21.89 3.07 -5.71
CA LEU A 21 21.67 3.60 -4.37
C LEU A 21 22.18 2.64 -3.30
N THR A 22 22.80 3.18 -2.25
CA THR A 22 23.06 2.42 -1.03
C THR A 22 21.81 2.43 -0.16
N VAL A 23 21.07 1.32 -0.13
CA VAL A 23 19.83 1.20 0.62
C VAL A 23 20.12 1.01 2.11
N MET A 24 20.12 2.10 2.87
CA MET A 24 20.42 2.09 4.32
C MET A 24 19.32 1.41 5.15
N ARG A 25 18.06 1.55 4.73
CA ARG A 25 16.90 1.00 5.43
C ARG A 25 15.75 0.82 4.45
N ILE A 26 15.00 -0.27 4.63
CA ILE A 26 13.65 -0.41 4.09
C ILE A 26 12.69 -0.09 5.23
N ILE A 27 11.78 0.85 5.00
CA ILE A 27 10.74 1.24 5.97
C ILE A 27 9.38 0.79 5.46
N ASN A 28 8.51 0.38 6.39
CA ASN A 28 7.13 0.05 6.05
C ASN A 28 6.35 1.35 5.77
N GLU A 29 5.53 1.35 4.73
CA GLU A 29 4.68 2.49 4.35
C GLU A 29 3.83 3.05 5.51
N PRO A 30 3.06 2.25 6.27
CA PRO A 30 2.25 2.82 7.34
C PRO A 30 3.08 3.41 8.48
N THR A 31 4.29 2.89 8.71
CA THR A 31 5.23 3.51 9.67
C THR A 31 5.76 4.84 9.14
N ALA A 32 6.09 4.94 7.86
CA ALA A 32 6.52 6.19 7.24
C ALA A 32 5.39 7.25 7.29
N ALA A 33 4.15 6.84 7.00
CA ALA A 33 2.97 7.70 7.10
C ALA A 33 2.71 8.18 8.55
N ALA A 34 2.86 7.28 9.53
CA ALA A 34 2.73 7.62 10.94
C ALA A 34 3.80 8.63 11.39
N ILE A 35 5.07 8.45 10.98
CA ILE A 35 6.15 9.41 11.28
C ILE A 35 5.82 10.78 10.69
N ALA A 36 5.37 10.83 9.44
CA ALA A 36 4.97 12.08 8.79
C ALA A 36 3.81 12.77 9.52
N TYR A 37 2.83 12.00 10.01
CA TYR A 37 1.71 12.52 10.81
C TYR A 37 2.14 13.03 12.19
N GLY A 38 3.06 12.31 12.85
CA GLY A 38 3.41 12.54 14.26
C GLY A 38 4.58 13.50 14.51
N ILE A 39 5.37 13.86 13.50
CA ILE A 39 6.63 14.61 13.70
C ILE A 39 6.45 15.96 14.41
N ASP A 40 5.34 16.65 14.17
CA ASP A 40 5.03 17.95 14.78
C ASP A 40 4.01 17.86 15.93
N LYS A 41 3.56 16.66 16.28
CA LYS A 41 2.53 16.45 17.30
C LYS A 41 3.19 16.35 18.67
N LYS A 42 2.98 17.38 19.50
CA LYS A 42 3.45 17.45 20.90
C LYS A 42 2.38 17.06 21.93
N GLU A 43 1.28 16.50 21.46
CA GLU A 43 0.21 16.00 22.34
C GLU A 43 0.68 14.68 23.00
N GLY A 44 0.07 14.31 24.13
CA GLY A 44 0.41 13.07 24.84
C GLY A 44 0.13 11.80 24.02
N GLU A 45 0.28 10.64 24.65
CA GLU A 45 0.09 9.33 24.02
C GLU A 45 -1.20 9.24 23.19
N LYS A 46 -1.08 8.81 21.94
CA LYS A 46 -2.20 8.61 21.01
C LYS A 46 -2.09 7.30 20.27
N ASN A 47 -3.22 6.62 20.16
CA ASN A 47 -3.39 5.52 19.23
C ASN A 47 -3.91 6.05 17.89
N ILE A 48 -3.22 5.68 16.80
CA ILE A 48 -3.58 6.04 15.44
C ILE A 48 -3.79 4.80 14.59
N LEU A 49 -4.75 4.87 13.67
CA LEU A 49 -4.95 3.84 12.66
C LEU A 49 -4.57 4.41 11.30
N VAL A 50 -3.56 3.83 10.68
CA VAL A 50 -3.19 4.13 9.30
C VAL A 50 -3.93 3.17 8.38
N PHE A 51 -4.68 3.72 7.44
CA PHE A 51 -5.36 2.99 6.38
C PHE A 51 -4.72 3.39 5.05
N ASP A 52 -4.04 2.45 4.40
CA ASP A 52 -3.34 2.66 3.14
C ASP A 52 -3.92 1.73 2.08
N LEU A 53 -4.60 2.32 1.10
CA LEU A 53 -5.19 1.61 -0.03
C LEU A 53 -4.62 2.18 -1.33
N GLY A 54 -3.58 1.52 -1.82
CA GLY A 54 -2.83 1.94 -2.99
C GLY A 54 -3.36 1.36 -4.31
N GLY A 55 -2.49 1.36 -5.31
CA GLY A 55 -2.79 0.82 -6.65
C GLY A 55 -2.92 -0.70 -6.68
N GLY A 56 -2.09 -1.45 -5.94
CA GLY A 56 -2.12 -2.92 -5.93
C GLY A 56 -2.06 -3.56 -4.55
N THR A 57 -1.92 -2.76 -3.49
CA THR A 57 -1.84 -3.28 -2.11
C THR A 57 -2.71 -2.47 -1.16
N PHE A 58 -3.15 -3.15 -0.11
CA PHE A 58 -3.93 -2.62 0.98
C PHE A 58 -3.28 -2.97 2.31
N ASP A 59 -2.99 -1.99 3.15
CA ASP A 59 -2.41 -2.16 4.48
C ASP A 59 -3.22 -1.36 5.52
N VAL A 60 -3.39 -1.95 6.71
CA VAL A 60 -3.90 -1.27 7.90
C VAL A 60 -2.94 -1.52 9.05
N SER A 61 -2.53 -0.45 9.73
CA SER A 61 -1.71 -0.56 10.93
C SER A 61 -2.28 0.27 12.07
N LEU A 62 -2.30 -0.32 13.26
CA LEU A 62 -2.55 0.38 14.51
C LEU A 62 -1.19 0.74 15.12
N LEU A 63 -0.97 2.02 15.40
CA LEU A 63 0.26 2.49 16.02
C LEU A 63 -0.05 3.31 17.27
N THR A 64 0.85 3.24 18.25
CA THR A 64 0.89 4.15 19.37
C THR A 64 1.99 5.17 19.12
N ILE A 65 1.67 6.44 19.30
CA ILE A 65 2.60 7.56 19.23
C ILE A 65 2.69 8.18 20.62
N ASP A 66 3.88 8.21 21.19
CA ASP A 66 4.16 8.95 22.42
C ASP A 66 5.49 9.69 22.28
N SER A 67 5.44 11.03 22.34
CA SER A 67 6.63 11.87 22.45
C SER A 67 7.72 11.60 21.39
N GLY A 68 7.29 11.31 20.15
CA GLY A 68 8.18 10.99 19.02
C GLY A 68 8.62 9.53 18.93
N VAL A 69 8.18 8.67 19.86
CA VAL A 69 8.28 7.22 19.76
C VAL A 69 7.06 6.69 19.01
N PHE A 70 7.31 5.83 18.02
CA PHE A 70 6.29 5.22 17.18
C PHE A 70 6.38 3.71 17.34
N GLU A 71 5.34 3.09 17.88
CA GLU A 71 5.25 1.64 18.05
C GLU A 71 4.11 1.09 17.21
N VAL A 72 4.40 0.07 16.38
CA VAL A 72 3.37 -0.66 15.65
C VAL A 72 2.79 -1.72 16.58
N VAL A 73 1.53 -1.56 16.96
CA VAL A 73 0.82 -2.50 17.82
C VAL A 73 0.33 -3.70 17.02
N ALA A 74 -0.22 -3.45 15.83
CA ALA A 74 -0.70 -4.49 14.93
C ALA A 74 -0.66 -4.00 13.48
N THR A 75 -0.48 -4.94 12.55
CA THR A 75 -0.59 -4.69 11.11
C THR A 75 -1.32 -5.84 10.44
N ASN A 76 -2.15 -5.53 9.46
CA ASN A 76 -2.82 -6.51 8.60
C ASN A 76 -3.05 -5.88 7.22
N GLY A 77 -3.35 -6.67 6.21
CA GLY A 77 -3.52 -6.18 4.84
C GLY A 77 -3.70 -7.28 3.81
N ASP A 78 -3.75 -6.85 2.56
CA ASP A 78 -3.75 -7.70 1.37
C ASP A 78 -2.77 -7.14 0.33
N THR A 79 -1.85 -7.99 -0.12
CA THR A 79 -0.80 -7.62 -1.08
C THR A 79 -1.26 -7.68 -2.54
N HIS A 80 -2.53 -8.02 -2.79
CA HIS A 80 -3.12 -8.12 -4.12
C HIS A 80 -4.53 -7.48 -4.14
N LEU A 81 -4.67 -6.34 -3.47
CA LEU A 81 -5.90 -5.56 -3.43
C LEU A 81 -5.58 -4.08 -3.60
N GLY A 82 -6.12 -3.43 -4.62
CA GLY A 82 -5.96 -1.99 -4.80
C GLY A 82 -6.78 -1.40 -5.94
N GLY A 83 -6.38 -0.20 -6.37
CA GLY A 83 -6.98 0.50 -7.50
C GLY A 83 -7.03 -0.30 -8.80
N GLU A 84 -6.06 -1.18 -9.07
CA GLU A 84 -6.05 -2.05 -10.25
C GLU A 84 -7.26 -2.99 -10.29
N ASP A 85 -7.72 -3.50 -9.14
CA ASP A 85 -8.94 -4.30 -9.06
C ASP A 85 -10.18 -3.45 -9.36
N PHE A 86 -10.19 -2.20 -8.92
CA PHE A 86 -11.30 -1.28 -9.18
C PHE A 86 -11.40 -0.97 -10.67
N ASP A 87 -10.26 -0.67 -11.29
CA ASP A 87 -10.15 -0.46 -12.72
C ASP A 87 -10.60 -1.69 -13.48
N GLN A 88 -10.15 -2.89 -13.09
CA GLN A 88 -10.58 -4.15 -13.71
C GLN A 88 -12.10 -4.35 -13.62
N ARG A 89 -12.74 -4.05 -12.48
CA ARG A 89 -14.21 -4.16 -12.33
C ARG A 89 -14.95 -3.17 -13.23
N VAL A 90 -14.42 -1.96 -13.39
CA VAL A 90 -15.00 -0.95 -14.29
C VAL A 90 -14.82 -1.36 -15.75
N MET A 91 -13.64 -1.87 -16.11
CA MET A 91 -13.36 -2.42 -17.45
C MET A 91 -14.32 -3.57 -17.78
N ASP A 92 -14.47 -4.56 -16.91
CA ASP A 92 -15.38 -5.69 -17.09
C ASP A 92 -16.84 -5.23 -17.33
N HIS A 93 -17.27 -4.20 -16.60
CA HIS A 93 -18.59 -3.61 -16.77
C HIS A 93 -18.76 -3.02 -18.18
N PHE A 94 -17.79 -2.21 -18.63
CA PHE A 94 -17.86 -1.58 -19.94
C PHE A 94 -17.68 -2.56 -21.10
N ILE A 95 -16.85 -3.60 -20.95
CA ILE A 95 -16.72 -4.68 -21.93
C ILE A 95 -18.07 -5.38 -22.14
N LYS A 96 -18.78 -5.71 -21.04
CA LYS A 96 -20.12 -6.32 -21.10
C LYS A 96 -21.14 -5.38 -21.76
N LEU A 97 -21.12 -4.10 -21.42
CA LEU A 97 -21.99 -3.10 -22.04
C LEU A 97 -21.72 -2.94 -23.54
N TYR A 98 -20.45 -2.94 -23.93
CA TYR A 98 -20.05 -2.83 -25.32
C TYR A 98 -20.52 -4.04 -26.13
N LYS A 99 -20.31 -5.25 -25.61
CA LYS A 99 -20.82 -6.50 -26.22
C LYS A 99 -22.34 -6.47 -26.39
N LYS A 100 -23.08 -6.00 -25.38
CA LYS A 100 -24.55 -5.84 -25.47
C LYS A 100 -24.98 -4.82 -26.54
N LYS A 101 -24.28 -3.68 -26.65
CA LYS A 101 -24.65 -2.58 -27.55
C LYS A 101 -24.19 -2.79 -28.99
N LYS A 102 -23.06 -3.48 -29.21
CA LYS A 102 -22.39 -3.59 -30.51
C LYS A 102 -22.23 -5.03 -31.01
N GLY A 103 -22.58 -6.03 -30.20
CA GLY A 103 -22.45 -7.44 -30.55
C GLY A 103 -21.00 -7.95 -30.62
N LYS A 104 -20.00 -7.10 -30.39
CA LYS A 104 -18.57 -7.44 -30.43
C LYS A 104 -18.02 -7.58 -29.02
N ASP A 105 -17.32 -8.69 -28.78
CA ASP A 105 -16.56 -8.93 -27.55
C ASP A 105 -15.14 -8.38 -27.74
N ILE A 106 -14.70 -7.51 -26.82
CA ILE A 106 -13.38 -6.86 -26.82
C ILE A 106 -12.54 -7.29 -25.62
N SER A 107 -12.93 -8.34 -24.89
CA SER A 107 -12.19 -8.84 -23.72
C SER A 107 -10.79 -9.42 -24.04
N LYS A 108 -10.45 -9.55 -25.31
CA LYS A 108 -9.19 -10.15 -25.79
C LYS A 108 -8.28 -9.18 -26.54
N ASP A 109 -8.73 -7.93 -26.72
CA ASP A 109 -7.90 -6.85 -27.25
C ASP A 109 -7.07 -6.26 -26.11
#